data_AF-A0A8S0VTJ9-F1
#
_entry.id   AF-A0A8S0VTJ9-F1
#
_cell.length_a   1.000
_cell.length_b   1.000
_cell.length_c   1.000
_cell.angle_alpha   90.00
_cell.angle_beta   90.00
_cell.angle_gamma   90.00
#
_symmetry.space_group_name_H-M   'P 1'
#
loop_
_entity.id
_entity.type
_entity.pdbx_description
1 polymer ?
#
loop_
_entity_poly.entity_id
_entity_poly.type
_entity_poly.pdbx_seq_one_letter_code
_entity_poly.pdbx_strand_id
1 'polypeptide(L)'
;MPPEGNYLITGGSIKVRPSPVRTPYLDSHFQALDRLYARASPGAFHNSLERSNDLRQESFPNINESEEAYGGLAKEIWEWIYDAETSTPIMWVHSPTGEETSHIAQAIADAMHQRGELTGSFFFSDISNSGRYDGTRLVPTLAYQLTQSIPQTRLDIANAVVQDRSIFDLTLLHQFCKLVVEPLERFSQSIEQEVSTAPKLFIIHALEECHTPGFEESFIEVLGSSLGRMQHNIPQRFLILGCHSDDLEGYLSKPLLQDIVLRRPLHHLPDSKPTSDSDEKSFLDFFHLSENNKRALLMHGAIFAQRIVKGLLR
;
A
#
# COMPACT_ATOMS: atom_id res chain seq x y z
N MET A 1 37.37 11.33 -6.15
CA MET A 1 36.99 12.75 -6.06
C MET A 1 37.24 13.21 -4.63
N PRO A 2 37.85 14.39 -4.38
CA PRO A 2 38.00 14.89 -3.02
C PRO A 2 36.63 15.35 -2.48
N PRO A 3 36.40 15.30 -1.16
CA PRO A 3 35.13 15.72 -0.57
C PRO A 3 34.91 17.23 -0.75
N GLU A 4 33.65 17.63 -0.95
CA GLU A 4 33.25 19.04 -1.02
C GLU A 4 33.44 19.73 0.35
N GLY A 5 34.09 20.90 0.35
CA GLY A 5 34.33 21.69 1.56
C GLY A 5 35.09 22.99 1.28
N ASN A 6 35.03 23.95 2.20
CA ASN A 6 35.76 25.21 2.09
C ASN A 6 37.21 25.02 2.55
N TYR A 7 38.16 25.23 1.65
CA TYR A 7 39.59 25.09 1.91
C TYR A 7 40.22 26.44 2.24
N LEU A 8 40.80 26.58 3.43
CA LEU A 8 41.65 27.72 3.78
C LEU A 8 43.12 27.28 3.72
N ILE A 9 43.86 27.80 2.73
CA ILE A 9 45.28 27.50 2.57
C ILE A 9 46.09 28.60 3.24
N THR A 10 46.69 28.27 4.40
CA THR A 10 47.75 29.06 5.02
C THR A 10 49.00 28.18 5.07
N GLY A 11 50.14 28.75 4.71
CA GLY A 11 51.33 28.01 4.26
C GLY A 11 51.82 26.89 5.19
N GLY A 12 51.42 25.66 4.88
CA GLY A 12 52.08 24.44 5.39
C GLY A 12 51.19 23.37 6.01
N SER A 13 49.87 23.51 6.13
CA SER A 13 48.99 22.43 6.61
C SER A 13 47.55 22.58 6.12
N ILE A 14 47.01 21.56 5.43
CA ILE A 14 45.58 21.50 5.09
C ILE A 14 44.83 21.06 6.34
N LYS A 15 44.17 22.00 7.03
CA LYS A 15 43.16 21.66 8.04
C LYS A 15 41.80 21.60 7.36
N VAL A 16 41.31 20.38 7.11
CA VAL A 16 39.90 20.17 6.77
C VAL A 16 39.09 20.54 8.01
N ARG A 17 38.36 21.65 7.96
CA ARG A 17 37.30 21.90 8.92
C ARG A 17 36.11 21.04 8.48
N PRO A 18 35.64 20.05 9.26
CA PRO A 18 34.35 19.46 8.98
C PRO A 18 33.32 20.59 9.02
N SER A 19 32.57 20.78 7.94
CA SER A 19 31.44 21.72 7.91
C SER A 19 30.48 21.37 9.06
N PRO A 20 30.32 22.23 10.08
CA PRO A 20 29.42 21.93 11.18
C PRO A 20 28.06 22.55 10.85
N VAL A 21 27.29 21.94 9.93
CA VAL A 21 25.89 22.35 9.75
C VAL A 21 25.00 21.17 9.37
N ARG A 22 24.95 20.12 10.20
CA ARG A 22 23.64 19.51 10.47
C ARG A 22 23.00 20.37 11.54
N THR A 23 21.92 21.06 11.22
CA THR A 23 21.21 21.88 12.21
C THR A 23 20.51 20.95 13.21
N PRO A 24 20.38 21.35 14.49
CA PRO A 24 19.66 20.54 15.49
C PRO A 24 18.24 20.13 15.05
N TYR A 25 17.63 20.97 14.20
CA TYR A 25 16.34 20.72 13.56
C TYR A 25 16.38 19.53 12.59
N LEU A 26 17.37 19.45 11.69
CA LEU A 26 17.48 18.32 10.77
C LEU A 26 17.76 17.02 11.53
N ASP A 27 18.57 17.07 12.59
CA ASP A 27 18.86 15.91 13.43
C ASP A 27 17.62 15.36 14.16
N SER A 28 16.71 16.23 14.61
CA SER A 28 15.46 15.79 15.24
C SER A 28 14.51 15.10 14.25
N HIS A 29 14.50 15.52 12.98
CA HIS A 29 13.67 14.92 11.94
C HIS A 29 14.16 13.54 11.54
N PHE A 30 15.48 13.35 11.38
CA PHE A 30 16.05 12.03 11.16
C PHE A 30 15.71 11.08 12.32
N GLN A 31 15.90 11.53 13.56
CA GLN A 31 15.53 10.73 14.74
C GLN A 31 14.04 10.41 14.81
N ALA A 32 13.17 11.32 14.35
CA ALA A 32 11.74 11.08 14.29
C ALA A 32 11.38 9.99 13.26
N LEU A 33 12.02 9.99 12.08
CA LEU A 33 11.83 8.94 11.09
C LEU A 33 12.38 7.60 11.55
N ASP A 34 13.51 7.57 12.28
CA ASP A 34 14.03 6.35 12.90
C ASP A 34 13.05 5.78 13.93
N ARG A 35 12.42 6.64 14.76
CA ARG A 35 11.38 6.21 15.71
C ARG A 35 10.14 5.68 15.01
N LEU A 36 9.73 6.32 13.91
CA LEU A 36 8.63 5.84 13.08
C LEU A 36 8.94 4.44 12.53
N TYR A 37 10.13 4.25 11.94
CA TYR A 37 10.54 2.96 11.41
C TYR A 37 10.61 1.88 12.51
N ALA A 38 11.08 2.23 13.71
CA ALA A 38 11.12 1.31 14.85
C ALA A 38 9.73 0.81 15.30
N ARG A 39 8.66 1.55 14.98
CA ARG A 39 7.26 1.17 15.26
C ARG A 39 6.57 0.52 14.05
N ALA A 40 7.17 0.57 12.87
CA ALA A 40 6.67 -0.10 11.68
C ALA A 40 6.90 -1.62 11.75
N SER A 41 6.30 -2.34 10.79
CA SER A 41 6.54 -3.75 10.51
C SER A 41 7.07 -3.91 9.08
N PRO A 42 8.41 -3.89 8.88
CA PRO A 42 9.00 -4.13 7.56
C PRO A 42 8.65 -5.51 6.97
N GLY A 43 8.33 -6.49 7.83
CA GLY A 43 7.85 -7.81 7.42
C GLY A 43 6.50 -7.76 6.70
N ALA A 44 5.67 -6.73 6.94
CA ALA A 44 4.37 -6.57 6.31
C ALA A 44 4.42 -5.96 4.90
N PHE A 45 5.59 -5.56 4.41
CA PHE A 45 5.69 -4.95 3.08
C PHE A 45 5.48 -6.01 1.98
N HIS A 46 4.90 -5.62 0.85
CA HIS A 46 4.70 -6.52 -0.30
C HIS A 46 6.00 -7.20 -0.79
N ASN A 47 7.15 -6.54 -0.61
CA ASN A 47 8.46 -7.00 -1.04
C ASN A 47 9.33 -7.53 0.11
N SER A 48 8.74 -7.84 1.27
CA SER A 48 9.47 -8.40 2.39
C SER A 48 9.89 -9.85 2.12
N LEU A 49 10.99 -10.29 2.76
CA LEU A 49 11.43 -11.69 2.67
C LEU A 49 10.39 -12.64 3.29
N GLU A 50 9.72 -12.21 4.36
CA GLU A 50 8.66 -13.00 5.01
C GLU A 50 7.48 -13.19 4.07
N ARG A 51 7.06 -12.13 3.36
CA ARG A 51 5.98 -12.25 2.38
C ARG A 51 6.33 -13.22 1.26
N SER A 52 7.58 -13.19 0.79
CA SER A 52 8.08 -14.16 -0.19
C SER A 52 8.06 -15.61 0.31
N ASN A 53 8.13 -15.83 1.62
CA ASN A 53 8.07 -17.17 2.21
C ASN A 53 6.64 -17.66 2.36
N ASP A 54 5.69 -16.80 2.75
CA ASP A 54 4.27 -17.14 2.85
C ASP A 54 3.74 -17.65 1.50
N LEU A 55 4.00 -16.91 0.43
CA LEU A 55 3.60 -17.25 -0.94
C LEU A 55 4.16 -18.58 -1.44
N ARG A 56 5.26 -19.09 -0.85
CA ARG A 56 5.81 -20.41 -1.20
C ARG A 56 5.11 -21.54 -0.45
N GLN A 57 4.46 -21.23 0.66
CA GLN A 57 3.71 -22.19 1.48
C GLN A 57 2.24 -22.26 1.06
N GLU A 58 1.70 -21.17 0.50
CA GLU A 58 0.38 -21.14 -0.14
C GLU A 58 0.33 -22.10 -1.34
N SER A 59 -0.77 -22.86 -1.43
CA SER A 59 -1.08 -23.70 -2.58
C SER A 59 -1.63 -22.84 -3.70
N PHE A 60 -1.25 -23.14 -4.95
CA PHE A 60 -1.86 -22.46 -6.08
C PHE A 60 -3.32 -22.93 -6.21
N PRO A 61 -4.31 -22.02 -6.27
CA PRO A 61 -5.70 -22.41 -6.48
C PRO A 61 -5.84 -23.18 -7.80
N ASN A 62 -6.81 -24.10 -7.85
CA ASN A 62 -7.02 -24.95 -9.03
C ASN A 62 -7.40 -24.11 -10.25
N ILE A 63 -6.72 -24.35 -11.36
CA ILE A 63 -6.36 -23.32 -12.36
C ILE A 63 -7.44 -23.15 -13.46
N ASN A 64 -8.28 -24.16 -13.70
CA ASN A 64 -9.11 -24.19 -14.90
C ASN A 64 -10.45 -23.44 -14.80
N GLU A 65 -10.98 -23.20 -13.60
CA GLU A 65 -12.24 -22.47 -13.39
C GLU A 65 -12.00 -21.02 -12.92
N SER A 66 -10.74 -20.60 -12.77
CA SER A 66 -10.38 -19.44 -11.96
C SER A 66 -9.54 -18.38 -12.68
N GLU A 67 -8.86 -18.69 -13.79
CA GLU A 67 -8.05 -17.69 -14.54
C GLU A 67 -8.89 -16.51 -15.11
N GLU A 68 -10.07 -16.77 -15.69
CA GLU A 68 -10.95 -15.72 -16.24
C GLU A 68 -11.52 -14.81 -15.15
N ALA A 69 -11.91 -15.40 -14.01
CA ALA A 69 -12.42 -14.66 -12.86
C ALA A 69 -11.33 -13.75 -12.26
N TYR A 70 -10.11 -14.25 -12.09
CA TYR A 70 -9.00 -13.41 -11.61
C TYR A 70 -8.63 -12.29 -12.57
N GLY A 71 -8.65 -12.58 -13.87
CA GLY A 71 -8.40 -11.58 -14.91
C GLY A 71 -9.45 -10.46 -14.91
N GLY A 72 -10.73 -10.82 -14.82
CA GLY A 72 -11.84 -9.87 -14.75
C GLY A 72 -11.76 -8.97 -13.51
N LEU A 73 -11.51 -9.54 -12.33
CA LEU A 73 -11.38 -8.77 -11.11
C LEU A 73 -10.15 -7.85 -11.12
N ALA A 74 -9.00 -8.33 -11.59
CA ALA A 74 -7.80 -7.49 -11.69
C ALA A 74 -8.03 -6.29 -12.63
N LYS A 75 -8.76 -6.50 -13.74
CA LYS A 75 -9.20 -5.42 -14.63
C LYS A 75 -10.13 -4.44 -13.92
N GLU A 76 -11.12 -4.93 -13.18
CA GLU A 76 -12.03 -4.07 -12.43
C GLU A 76 -11.29 -3.24 -11.37
N ILE A 77 -10.37 -3.85 -10.61
CA ILE A 77 -9.56 -3.13 -9.63
C ILE A 77 -8.76 -2.02 -10.31
N TRP A 78 -8.19 -2.29 -11.48
CA TRP A 78 -7.46 -1.29 -12.24
C TRP A 78 -8.34 -0.15 -12.72
N GLU A 79 -9.46 -0.47 -13.37
CA GLU A 79 -10.43 0.54 -13.83
C GLU A 79 -10.90 1.41 -12.69
N TRP A 80 -11.20 0.79 -11.54
CA TRP A 80 -11.48 1.52 -10.31
C TRP A 80 -10.31 2.44 -9.95
N ILE A 81 -9.07 1.97 -9.79
CA ILE A 81 -7.90 2.81 -9.40
C ILE A 81 -7.78 4.10 -10.22
N TYR A 82 -8.06 4.03 -11.52
CA TYR A 82 -7.90 5.16 -12.44
C TYR A 82 -9.20 5.91 -12.76
N ASP A 83 -10.33 5.52 -12.17
CA ASP A 83 -11.61 6.21 -12.34
C ASP A 83 -11.67 7.50 -11.53
N ALA A 84 -11.39 8.63 -12.17
CA ALA A 84 -11.41 9.96 -11.55
C ALA A 84 -12.78 10.36 -10.96
N GLU A 85 -13.87 9.73 -11.43
CA GLU A 85 -15.25 10.04 -11.03
C GLU A 85 -15.77 9.10 -9.95
N THR A 86 -14.96 8.16 -9.46
CA THR A 86 -15.43 7.24 -8.42
C THR A 86 -15.83 8.01 -7.17
N SER A 87 -16.92 7.59 -6.53
CA SER A 87 -17.28 8.04 -5.19
C SER A 87 -16.68 7.15 -4.10
N THR A 88 -16.04 6.03 -4.48
CA THR A 88 -15.61 4.97 -3.55
C THR A 88 -14.09 4.95 -3.38
N PRO A 89 -13.54 5.58 -2.32
CA PRO A 89 -12.09 5.55 -2.05
C PRO A 89 -11.60 4.21 -1.51
N ILE A 90 -12.51 3.30 -1.13
CA ILE A 90 -12.19 1.96 -0.62
C ILE A 90 -12.80 0.92 -1.55
N MET A 91 -12.02 -0.08 -1.94
CA MET A 91 -12.55 -1.32 -2.51
C MET A 91 -12.24 -2.46 -1.53
N TRP A 92 -13.24 -3.26 -1.24
CA TRP A 92 -13.09 -4.49 -0.47
C TRP A 92 -13.36 -5.70 -1.36
N VAL A 93 -12.33 -6.54 -1.50
CA VAL A 93 -12.37 -7.79 -2.24
C VAL A 93 -12.31 -8.94 -1.25
N HIS A 94 -13.24 -9.90 -1.33
CA HIS A 94 -13.23 -11.02 -0.39
C HIS A 94 -13.49 -12.37 -1.06
N SER A 95 -12.86 -13.41 -0.53
CA SER A 95 -13.12 -14.81 -0.89
C SER A 95 -13.41 -15.66 0.37
N PRO A 96 -14.04 -16.84 0.26
CA PRO A 96 -14.30 -17.76 1.36
C PRO A 96 -13.02 -18.40 1.93
N THR A 97 -11.93 -18.42 1.17
CA THR A 97 -10.70 -19.17 1.50
C THR A 97 -9.46 -18.29 1.67
N GLY A 98 -9.52 -16.99 1.31
CA GLY A 98 -8.44 -16.00 1.49
C GLY A 98 -7.23 -16.17 0.57
N GLU A 99 -6.82 -17.41 0.28
CA GLU A 99 -5.64 -17.77 -0.51
C GLU A 99 -5.60 -17.09 -1.89
N GLU A 100 -6.76 -16.94 -2.53
CA GLU A 100 -6.81 -16.38 -3.87
C GLU A 100 -6.67 -14.86 -3.85
N THR A 101 -7.19 -14.22 -2.80
CA THR A 101 -7.00 -12.79 -2.57
C THR A 101 -5.54 -12.44 -2.25
N SER A 102 -4.81 -13.34 -1.60
CA SER A 102 -3.37 -13.21 -1.31
C SER A 102 -2.55 -13.06 -2.59
N HIS A 103 -2.81 -13.91 -3.57
CA HIS A 103 -2.13 -13.88 -4.86
C HIS A 103 -2.48 -12.63 -5.68
N ILE A 104 -3.75 -12.21 -5.70
CA ILE A 104 -4.20 -10.99 -6.39
C ILE A 104 -3.58 -9.74 -5.73
N ALA A 105 -3.62 -9.67 -4.40
CA ALA A 105 -3.02 -8.58 -3.63
C ALA A 105 -1.53 -8.44 -3.96
N GLN A 106 -0.79 -9.56 -4.02
CA GLN A 106 0.62 -9.55 -4.40
C GLN A 106 0.82 -9.06 -5.84
N ALA A 107 0.08 -9.60 -6.81
CA ALA A 107 0.22 -9.23 -8.21
C ALA A 107 -0.03 -7.73 -8.44
N ILE A 108 -1.06 -7.18 -7.79
CA ILE A 108 -1.40 -5.76 -7.86
C ILE A 108 -0.32 -4.92 -7.15
N ALA A 109 0.16 -5.34 -5.98
CA ALA A 109 1.22 -4.65 -5.26
C ALA A 109 2.50 -4.54 -6.10
N ASP A 110 2.95 -5.64 -6.69
CA ASP A 110 4.16 -5.67 -7.52
C ASP A 110 4.01 -4.79 -8.76
N ALA A 111 2.83 -4.83 -9.41
CA ALA A 111 2.58 -4.03 -10.59
C ALA A 111 2.50 -2.53 -10.28
N MET A 112 1.80 -2.14 -9.20
CA MET A 112 1.75 -0.76 -8.72
C MET A 112 3.12 -0.26 -8.27
N HIS A 113 3.91 -1.09 -7.58
CA HIS A 113 5.25 -0.73 -7.14
C HIS A 113 6.18 -0.47 -8.33
N GLN A 114 6.14 -1.32 -9.36
CA GLN A 114 6.95 -1.15 -10.58
C GLN A 114 6.61 0.12 -11.36
N ARG A 115 5.37 0.61 -11.24
CA ARG A 115 4.93 1.88 -11.84
C ARG A 115 5.25 3.10 -10.97
N GLY A 116 5.76 2.90 -9.75
CA GLY A 116 5.91 3.95 -8.76
C GLY A 116 4.57 4.46 -8.22
N GLU A 117 3.50 3.69 -8.39
CA GLU A 117 2.13 4.09 -8.02
C GLU A 117 1.60 3.41 -6.74
N LEU A 118 2.38 2.52 -6.13
CA LEU A 118 2.07 1.95 -4.82
C LEU A 118 2.44 2.95 -3.72
N THR A 119 1.43 3.44 -2.99
CA THR A 119 1.63 4.35 -1.85
C THR A 119 2.15 3.60 -0.63
N GLY A 120 1.61 2.41 -0.38
CA GLY A 120 2.04 1.54 0.71
C GLY A 120 1.27 0.23 0.74
N SER A 121 1.77 -0.72 1.51
CA SER A 121 1.19 -2.05 1.65
C SER A 121 1.31 -2.56 3.09
N PHE A 122 0.34 -3.34 3.52
CA PHE A 122 0.44 -4.12 4.75
C PHE A 122 -0.23 -5.48 4.54
N PHE A 123 0.58 -6.52 4.56
CA PHE A 123 0.14 -7.91 4.51
C PHE A 123 0.18 -8.46 5.93
N PHE A 124 -0.98 -8.62 6.55
CA PHE A 124 -1.11 -9.31 7.83
C PHE A 124 -0.65 -10.77 7.68
N SER A 125 -0.28 -11.38 8.81
CA SER A 125 0.04 -12.80 8.89
C SER A 125 0.07 -13.27 10.34
N ASP A 126 -0.80 -14.21 10.69
CA ASP A 126 -0.92 -14.82 12.02
C ASP A 126 0.29 -15.72 12.39
N ILE A 127 0.92 -16.34 11.39
CA ILE A 127 2.12 -17.19 11.51
C ILE A 127 3.44 -16.40 11.52
N SER A 128 3.40 -15.08 11.39
CA SER A 128 4.61 -14.26 11.30
C SER A 128 5.36 -14.09 12.64
N ASN A 129 6.69 -14.07 12.57
CA ASN A 129 7.54 -13.76 13.72
C ASN A 129 7.88 -12.27 13.85
N SER A 130 7.51 -11.44 12.87
CA SER A 130 7.82 -10.00 12.81
C SER A 130 6.71 -9.09 13.36
N GLY A 131 5.63 -9.67 13.90
CA GLY A 131 4.50 -8.92 14.42
C GLY A 131 3.59 -8.37 13.32
N ARG A 132 3.44 -9.06 12.18
CA ARG A 132 2.47 -8.66 11.15
C ARG A 132 1.03 -8.86 11.61
N TYR A 133 0.79 -9.69 12.62
CA TYR A 133 -0.51 -9.84 13.29
C TYR A 133 -0.85 -8.66 14.23
N ASP A 134 0.10 -7.77 14.53
CA ASP A 134 -0.07 -6.66 15.48
C ASP A 134 -0.60 -5.42 14.75
N GLY A 135 -1.91 -5.18 14.86
CA GLY A 135 -2.59 -4.04 14.25
C GLY A 135 -2.03 -2.69 14.68
N THR A 136 -1.40 -2.58 15.86
CA THR A 136 -0.77 -1.31 16.31
C THR A 136 0.38 -0.87 15.40
N ARG A 137 0.94 -1.78 14.59
CA ARG A 137 2.00 -1.50 13.62
C ARG A 137 1.49 -1.02 12.27
N LEU A 138 0.20 -1.14 11.99
CA LEU A 138 -0.37 -0.80 10.68
C LEU A 138 -0.12 0.67 10.32
N VAL A 139 -0.57 1.60 11.16
CA VAL A 139 -0.45 3.04 10.87
C VAL A 139 1.00 3.52 10.80
N PRO A 140 1.90 3.17 11.75
CA PRO A 140 3.32 3.50 11.62
C PRO A 140 3.95 2.96 10.33
N THR A 141 3.54 1.77 9.89
CA THR A 141 4.03 1.15 8.65
C THR A 141 3.56 1.89 7.41
N LEU A 142 2.27 2.24 7.33
CA LEU A 142 1.74 3.01 6.21
C LEU A 142 2.36 4.41 6.17
N ALA A 143 2.50 5.07 7.31
CA ALA A 143 3.13 6.38 7.41
C ALA A 143 4.61 6.33 7.00
N TYR A 144 5.37 5.30 7.43
CA TYR A 144 6.75 5.12 6.98
C TYR A 144 6.82 4.97 5.45
N GLN A 145 6.01 4.08 4.87
CA GLN A 145 5.95 3.89 3.41
C GLN A 145 5.54 5.17 2.68
N LEU A 146 4.63 5.95 3.24
CA LEU A 146 4.21 7.25 2.71
C LEU A 146 5.37 8.24 2.62
N THR A 147 6.30 8.26 3.60
CA THR A 147 7.52 9.09 3.52
C THR A 147 8.50 8.67 2.41
N GLN A 148 8.36 7.44 1.92
CA GLN A 148 9.20 6.87 0.85
C GLN A 148 8.54 7.09 -0.51
N SER A 149 7.24 6.80 -0.62
CA SER A 149 6.47 6.89 -1.87
C SER A 149 6.09 8.33 -2.23
N ILE A 150 5.82 9.18 -1.23
CA ILE A 150 5.52 10.61 -1.40
C ILE A 150 6.46 11.43 -0.52
N PRO A 151 7.71 11.71 -0.97
CA PRO A 151 8.73 12.38 -0.16
C PRO A 151 8.30 13.73 0.44
N GLN A 152 7.35 14.42 -0.17
CA GLN A 152 6.76 15.68 0.30
C GLN A 152 6.11 15.53 1.69
N THR A 153 5.56 14.36 2.01
CA THR A 153 4.92 14.08 3.32
C THR A 153 5.92 13.90 4.45
N ARG A 154 7.20 13.70 4.14
CA ARG A 154 8.25 13.35 5.12
C ARG A 154 8.40 14.39 6.21
N LEU A 155 8.36 15.68 5.85
CA LEU A 155 8.52 16.77 6.81
C LEU A 155 7.34 16.83 7.78
N ASP A 156 6.12 16.70 7.25
CA ASP A 156 4.88 16.70 8.05
C ASP A 156 4.84 15.54 9.04
N ILE A 157 5.15 14.34 8.57
CA ILE A 157 5.18 13.13 9.40
C ILE A 157 6.27 13.23 10.47
N ALA A 158 7.48 13.67 10.10
CA ALA A 158 8.55 13.86 11.06
C ALA A 158 8.20 14.93 12.11
N ASN A 159 7.58 16.04 11.71
CA ASN A 159 7.10 17.07 12.63
C ASN A 159 6.06 16.51 13.62
N ALA A 160 5.09 15.71 13.17
CA ALA A 160 4.11 15.09 14.05
C ALA A 160 4.78 14.24 15.15
N VAL A 161 5.78 13.44 14.79
CA VAL A 161 6.56 12.61 15.73
C VAL A 161 7.49 13.43 16.64
N VAL A 162 8.04 14.55 16.15
CA VAL A 162 8.86 15.47 16.96
C VAL A 162 8.00 16.17 18.02
N GLN A 163 6.81 16.64 17.61
CA GLN A 163 5.89 17.41 18.45
C GLN A 163 5.23 16.55 19.52
N ASP A 164 4.84 15.32 19.17
CA ASP A 164 4.23 14.36 20.10
C ASP A 164 4.97 13.02 20.08
N ARG A 165 5.80 12.80 21.10
CA ARG A 165 6.53 11.53 21.25
C ARG A 165 5.64 10.36 21.66
N SER A 166 4.46 10.65 22.20
CA SER A 166 3.47 9.64 22.61
C SER A 166 2.54 9.23 21.47
N ILE A 167 2.72 9.78 20.27
CA ILE A 167 1.84 9.56 19.12
C ILE A 167 1.54 8.08 18.87
N PHE A 168 2.51 7.19 19.03
CA PHE A 168 2.36 5.74 18.81
C PHE A 168 1.54 5.01 19.88
N ASP A 169 1.28 5.66 21.01
CA ASP A 169 0.48 5.15 22.12
C ASP A 169 -0.90 5.85 22.19
N LEU A 170 -1.20 6.77 21.26
CA LEU A 170 -2.51 7.39 21.10
C LEU A 170 -3.52 6.46 20.42
N THR A 171 -4.79 6.86 20.41
CA THR A 171 -5.85 6.11 19.73
C THR A 171 -5.57 5.95 18.24
N LEU A 172 -6.09 4.87 17.65
CA LEU A 172 -5.95 4.57 16.22
C LEU A 172 -6.37 5.74 15.33
N LEU A 173 -7.48 6.40 15.67
CA LEU A 173 -7.96 7.60 14.97
C LEU A 173 -6.90 8.72 14.99
N HIS A 174 -6.33 9.04 16.15
CA HIS A 174 -5.32 10.11 16.25
C HIS A 174 -4.07 9.77 15.46
N GLN A 175 -3.59 8.53 15.55
CA GLN A 175 -2.44 8.06 14.78
C GLN A 175 -2.70 8.19 13.28
N PHE A 176 -3.84 7.66 12.80
CA PHE A 176 -4.18 7.65 11.38
C PHE A 176 -4.36 9.07 10.84
N CYS A 177 -5.07 9.93 11.58
CA CYS A 177 -5.25 11.33 11.20
C CYS A 177 -3.89 12.06 11.11
N LYS A 178 -3.04 11.96 12.13
CA LYS A 178 -1.78 12.73 12.20
C LYS A 178 -0.69 12.23 11.27
N LEU A 179 -0.63 10.92 11.03
CA LEU A 179 0.48 10.28 10.31
C LEU A 179 0.14 9.92 8.86
N VAL A 180 -1.14 9.86 8.48
CA VAL A 180 -1.57 9.49 7.13
C VAL A 180 -2.46 10.56 6.52
N VAL A 181 -3.58 10.91 7.16
CA VAL A 181 -4.59 11.81 6.57
C VAL A 181 -4.08 13.23 6.42
N GLU A 182 -3.64 13.87 7.50
CA GLU A 182 -3.16 15.26 7.48
C GLU A 182 -1.97 15.46 6.52
N PRO A 183 -0.95 14.57 6.47
CA PRO A 183 0.10 14.66 5.46
C PRO A 183 -0.42 14.54 4.02
N LEU A 184 -1.40 13.68 3.75
CA LEU A 184 -2.02 13.55 2.43
C LEU A 184 -2.88 14.77 2.06
N GLU A 185 -3.62 15.34 3.02
CA GLU A 185 -4.38 16.59 2.79
C GLU A 185 -3.44 17.75 2.47
N ARG A 186 -2.35 17.92 3.24
CA ARG A 186 -1.36 18.96 2.92
C ARG A 186 -0.71 18.73 1.57
N PHE A 187 -0.38 17.47 1.25
CA PHE A 187 0.14 17.13 -0.06
C PHE A 187 -0.85 17.46 -1.18
N SER A 188 -2.15 17.21 -0.99
CA SER A 188 -3.18 17.53 -1.98
C SER A 188 -3.32 19.02 -2.31
N GLN A 189 -2.83 19.89 -1.43
CA GLN A 189 -2.76 21.35 -1.63
C GLN A 189 -1.49 21.79 -2.38
N SER A 190 -0.61 20.86 -2.73
CA SER A 190 0.61 21.12 -3.53
C SER A 190 0.28 21.34 -5.01
N ILE A 191 1.30 21.48 -5.86
CA ILE A 191 1.11 21.73 -7.30
C ILE A 191 0.37 20.54 -7.94
N GLU A 192 -0.67 20.84 -8.72
CA GLU A 192 -1.59 19.86 -9.34
C GLU A 192 -0.87 18.73 -10.11
N GLN A 193 0.25 19.03 -10.77
CA GLN A 193 1.05 18.04 -11.48
C GLN A 193 1.70 17.00 -10.54
N GLU A 194 2.15 17.42 -9.35
CA GLU A 194 2.72 16.51 -8.36
C GLU A 194 1.62 15.60 -7.79
N VAL A 195 0.43 16.16 -7.56
CA VAL A 195 -0.72 15.40 -7.04
C VAL A 195 -1.22 14.38 -8.06
N SER A 196 -1.35 14.75 -9.34
CA SER A 196 -1.88 13.84 -10.38
C SER A 196 -0.97 12.64 -10.67
N THR A 197 0.35 12.82 -10.49
CA THR A 197 1.38 11.78 -10.66
C THR A 197 1.72 11.05 -9.37
N ALA A 198 1.06 11.38 -8.26
CA ALA A 198 1.31 10.74 -6.98
C ALA A 198 0.92 9.25 -6.99
N PRO A 199 1.60 8.43 -6.17
CA PRO A 199 1.15 7.09 -5.82
C PRO A 199 -0.32 7.06 -5.43
N LYS A 200 -1.02 6.02 -5.91
CA LYS A 200 -2.49 5.94 -5.91
C LYS A 200 -3.04 4.88 -4.98
N LEU A 201 -2.24 3.90 -4.54
CA LEU A 201 -2.81 2.71 -3.89
C LEU A 201 -2.15 2.36 -2.56
N PHE A 202 -2.99 2.26 -1.53
CA PHE A 202 -2.70 1.47 -0.34
C PHE A 202 -3.33 0.09 -0.48
N ILE A 203 -2.58 -0.96 -0.13
CA ILE A 203 -3.07 -2.34 -0.11
C ILE A 203 -3.01 -2.86 1.32
N ILE A 204 -4.16 -3.30 1.86
CA ILE A 204 -4.25 -4.00 3.14
C ILE A 204 -4.75 -5.41 2.86
N HIS A 205 -3.94 -6.42 3.15
CA HIS A 205 -4.28 -7.82 2.90
C HIS A 205 -4.39 -8.60 4.21
N ALA A 206 -5.38 -9.48 4.29
CA ALA A 206 -5.67 -10.40 5.40
C ALA A 206 -5.94 -9.70 6.74
N LEU A 207 -6.75 -8.63 6.75
CA LEU A 207 -7.05 -7.87 7.97
C LEU A 207 -7.61 -8.76 9.10
N GLU A 208 -8.32 -9.83 8.74
CA GLU A 208 -8.84 -10.88 9.61
C GLU A 208 -7.78 -11.68 10.38
N GLU A 209 -6.51 -11.60 9.98
CA GLU A 209 -5.38 -12.24 10.67
C GLU A 209 -4.76 -11.33 11.75
N CYS A 210 -5.44 -10.22 12.09
CA CYS A 210 -5.01 -9.31 13.14
C CYS A 210 -5.36 -9.87 14.53
N HIS A 211 -4.35 -10.02 15.40
CA HIS A 211 -4.57 -10.49 16.78
C HIS A 211 -4.91 -9.36 17.76
N THR A 212 -4.95 -8.11 17.31
CA THR A 212 -5.28 -6.97 18.19
C THR A 212 -6.79 -6.91 18.39
N PRO A 213 -7.32 -7.10 19.62
CA PRO A 213 -8.77 -7.20 19.82
C PRO A 213 -9.52 -5.95 19.34
N GLY A 214 -10.57 -6.15 18.54
CA GLY A 214 -11.42 -5.08 18.02
C GLY A 214 -10.73 -4.13 17.03
N PHE A 215 -9.51 -4.47 16.57
CA PHE A 215 -8.75 -3.61 15.69
C PHE A 215 -9.38 -3.48 14.30
N GLU A 216 -9.90 -4.57 13.75
CA GLU A 216 -10.50 -4.61 12.41
C GLU A 216 -11.65 -3.62 12.29
N GLU A 217 -12.61 -3.70 13.22
CA GLU A 217 -13.73 -2.76 13.35
C GLU A 217 -13.23 -1.33 13.48
N SER A 218 -12.35 -1.10 14.44
CA SER A 218 -11.81 0.23 14.74
C SER A 218 -11.10 0.83 13.53
N PHE A 219 -10.34 0.01 12.80
CA PHE A 219 -9.59 0.45 11.63
C PHE A 219 -10.51 0.79 10.48
N ILE A 220 -11.49 -0.06 10.18
CA ILE A 220 -12.48 0.19 9.12
C ILE A 220 -13.28 1.47 9.41
N GLU A 221 -13.73 1.66 10.66
CA GLU A 221 -14.43 2.88 11.07
C GLU A 221 -13.55 4.12 10.95
N VAL A 222 -12.30 4.05 11.43
CA VAL A 222 -11.35 5.15 11.35
C VAL A 222 -11.03 5.48 9.90
N LEU A 223 -10.79 4.48 9.05
CA LEU A 223 -10.48 4.63 7.64
C LEU A 223 -11.63 5.34 6.93
N GLY A 224 -12.83 4.78 6.98
CA GLY A 224 -13.97 5.34 6.27
C GLY A 224 -14.40 6.70 6.81
N SER A 225 -14.43 6.88 8.14
CA SER A 225 -14.76 8.18 8.72
C SER A 225 -13.71 9.24 8.40
N SER A 226 -12.43 8.87 8.31
CA SER A 226 -11.38 9.84 7.96
C SER A 226 -11.46 10.24 6.50
N LEU A 227 -11.60 9.27 5.58
CA LEU A 227 -11.72 9.52 4.15
C LEU A 227 -12.98 10.33 3.81
N GLY A 228 -14.13 10.00 4.42
CA GLY A 228 -15.38 10.74 4.21
C GLY A 228 -15.38 12.17 4.78
N ARG A 229 -14.40 12.53 5.61
CA ARG A 229 -14.25 13.88 6.19
C ARG A 229 -13.15 14.70 5.53
N MET A 230 -12.40 14.13 4.59
CA MET A 230 -11.33 14.87 3.92
C MET A 230 -11.89 16.05 3.15
N GLN A 231 -11.23 17.20 3.26
CA GLN A 231 -11.69 18.44 2.60
C GLN A 231 -11.28 18.52 1.13
N HIS A 232 -10.26 17.74 0.75
CA HIS A 232 -9.69 17.71 -0.58
C HIS A 232 -9.68 16.27 -1.09
N ASN A 233 -9.99 16.11 -2.38
CA ASN A 233 -9.85 14.81 -3.02
C ASN A 233 -8.37 14.47 -3.13
N ILE A 234 -8.01 13.33 -2.56
CA ILE A 234 -6.70 12.73 -2.73
C ILE A 234 -6.79 11.62 -3.78
N PRO A 235 -5.74 11.39 -4.59
CA PRO A 235 -5.75 10.32 -5.57
C PRO A 235 -5.53 8.94 -4.92
N GLN A 236 -5.18 8.88 -3.64
CA GLN A 236 -4.93 7.62 -2.94
C GLN A 236 -6.23 6.89 -2.61
N ARG A 237 -6.22 5.58 -2.86
CA ARG A 237 -7.29 4.65 -2.60
C ARG A 237 -6.81 3.52 -1.71
N PHE A 238 -7.75 2.81 -1.10
CA PHE A 238 -7.49 1.68 -0.24
C PHE A 238 -8.12 0.42 -0.81
N LEU A 239 -7.29 -0.54 -1.20
CA LEU A 239 -7.71 -1.88 -1.58
C LEU A 239 -7.53 -2.80 -0.37
N ILE A 240 -8.64 -3.30 0.16
CA ILE A 240 -8.67 -4.29 1.24
C ILE A 240 -8.99 -5.64 0.62
N LEU A 241 -8.14 -6.64 0.81
CA LEU A 241 -8.42 -8.00 0.37
C LEU A 241 -8.23 -9.02 1.49
N GLY A 242 -9.04 -10.06 1.52
CA GLY A 242 -8.91 -11.12 2.51
C GLY A 242 -9.99 -12.18 2.42
N CYS A 243 -10.00 -13.07 3.40
CA CYS A 243 -11.11 -13.98 3.63
C CYS A 243 -12.34 -13.21 4.11
N HIS A 244 -13.52 -13.63 3.64
CA HIS A 244 -14.78 -13.15 4.18
C HIS A 244 -14.91 -13.62 5.63
N SER A 245 -15.08 -12.67 6.54
CA SER A 245 -15.54 -12.93 7.90
C SER A 245 -16.87 -12.21 8.12
N ASP A 246 -17.79 -12.82 8.85
CA ASP A 246 -19.09 -12.22 9.18
C ASP A 246 -18.91 -10.88 9.93
N ASP A 247 -17.84 -10.77 10.72
CA ASP A 247 -17.47 -9.56 11.42
C ASP A 247 -17.08 -8.42 10.44
N LEU A 248 -16.17 -8.68 9.49
CA LEU A 248 -15.76 -7.70 8.47
C LEU A 248 -16.93 -7.26 7.58
N GLU A 249 -17.77 -8.20 7.15
CA GLU A 249 -19.00 -7.89 6.40
C GLU A 249 -19.92 -6.98 7.21
N GLY A 250 -20.11 -7.28 8.51
CA GLY A 250 -20.88 -6.45 9.43
C GLY A 250 -20.33 -5.04 9.56
N TYR A 251 -19.01 -4.87 9.68
CA TYR A 251 -18.36 -3.58 9.79
C TYR A 251 -18.46 -2.76 8.51
N LEU A 252 -18.15 -3.36 7.36
CA LEU A 252 -18.22 -2.70 6.05
C LEU A 252 -19.67 -2.45 5.59
N SER A 253 -20.64 -3.08 6.25
CA SER A 253 -22.09 -2.86 6.12
C SER A 253 -22.67 -1.72 6.93
N LYS A 254 -21.86 -1.02 7.73
CA LYS A 254 -22.34 0.16 8.46
C LYS A 254 -22.79 1.25 7.47
N PRO A 255 -23.94 1.93 7.74
CA PRO A 255 -24.47 2.97 6.85
C PRO A 255 -23.47 4.07 6.50
N LEU A 256 -22.56 4.40 7.41
CA LEU A 256 -21.52 5.42 7.20
C LEU A 256 -20.48 5.04 6.12
N LEU A 257 -20.40 3.76 5.73
CA LEU A 257 -19.44 3.22 4.76
C LEU A 257 -20.07 2.86 3.42
N GLN A 258 -21.40 2.83 3.34
CA GLN A 258 -22.14 2.27 2.20
C GLN A 258 -21.80 2.97 0.87
N ASP A 259 -21.59 4.28 0.90
CA ASP A 259 -21.34 5.08 -0.30
C ASP A 259 -19.85 5.22 -0.65
N ILE A 260 -18.95 4.75 0.23
CA ILE A 260 -17.50 4.92 0.10
C ILE A 260 -16.72 3.61 -0.05
N VAL A 261 -17.38 2.46 0.17
CA VAL A 261 -16.80 1.12 0.00
C VAL A 261 -17.45 0.42 -1.18
N LEU A 262 -16.63 0.10 -2.20
CA LEU A 262 -17.01 -0.81 -3.28
C LEU A 262 -16.75 -2.25 -2.88
N ARG A 263 -17.79 -3.08 -2.75
CA ARG A 263 -17.65 -4.49 -2.35
C ARG A 263 -17.59 -5.42 -3.56
N ARG A 264 -16.67 -6.38 -3.53
CA ARG A 264 -16.42 -7.33 -4.61
C ARG A 264 -16.16 -8.75 -4.10
N PRO A 265 -17.17 -9.62 -4.05
CA PRO A 265 -16.96 -11.05 -3.80
C PRO A 265 -16.24 -11.68 -5.00
N LEU A 266 -15.23 -12.50 -4.73
CA LEU A 266 -14.44 -13.15 -5.77
C LEU A 266 -15.24 -14.19 -6.60
N HIS A 267 -16.33 -14.77 -6.06
CA HIS A 267 -17.09 -15.84 -6.72
C HIS A 267 -18.27 -15.41 -7.60
N HIS A 268 -18.44 -14.11 -7.85
CA HIS A 268 -19.56 -13.58 -8.64
C HIS A 268 -19.12 -12.51 -9.63
N LEU A 269 -18.19 -12.86 -10.52
CA LEU A 269 -18.09 -12.13 -11.78
C LEU A 269 -19.18 -12.65 -12.71
N PRO A 270 -20.03 -11.78 -13.29
CA PRO A 270 -21.02 -12.22 -14.28
C PRO A 270 -20.30 -12.88 -15.46
N ASP A 271 -20.98 -13.81 -16.14
CA ASP A 271 -20.56 -14.52 -17.36
C ASP A 271 -20.30 -13.60 -18.58
N SER A 272 -19.73 -12.40 -18.40
CA SER A 272 -19.30 -11.56 -19.49
C SER A 272 -17.98 -12.11 -20.04
N LYS A 273 -18.11 -12.98 -21.05
CA LYS A 273 -17.01 -13.37 -21.93
C LYS A 273 -16.22 -12.12 -22.35
N PRO A 274 -14.88 -12.13 -22.29
CA PRO A 274 -14.09 -11.15 -23.02
C PRO A 274 -14.41 -11.33 -24.51
N THR A 275 -14.93 -10.28 -25.13
CA THR A 275 -15.20 -10.27 -26.57
C THR A 275 -13.95 -9.74 -27.29
N SER A 276 -13.03 -10.64 -27.63
CA SER A 276 -12.01 -10.57 -28.72
C SER A 276 -10.54 -10.71 -28.31
N ASP A 277 -9.76 -11.34 -29.20
CA ASP A 277 -8.29 -11.48 -29.21
C ASP A 277 -7.50 -10.15 -29.06
N SER A 278 -8.16 -8.98 -29.09
CA SER A 278 -7.50 -7.69 -28.86
C SER A 278 -7.29 -7.39 -27.36
N ASP A 279 -8.07 -8.03 -26.49
CA ASP A 279 -8.01 -7.86 -25.04
C ASP A 279 -6.87 -8.70 -24.40
N GLU A 280 -6.43 -9.75 -25.10
CA GLU A 280 -5.37 -10.67 -24.68
C GLU A 280 -4.00 -9.98 -24.51
N LYS A 281 -3.60 -9.22 -25.53
CA LYS A 281 -2.35 -8.44 -25.50
C LYS A 281 -2.46 -7.25 -24.54
N SER A 282 -3.69 -6.85 -24.23
CA SER A 282 -4.01 -5.71 -23.40
C SER A 282 -3.47 -5.91 -22.00
N PHE A 283 -3.69 -7.00 -21.26
CA PHE A 283 -3.37 -7.02 -19.81
C PHE A 283 -1.90 -6.79 -19.40
N LEU A 284 -0.90 -7.39 -20.07
CA LEU A 284 0.53 -7.08 -19.78
C LEU A 284 0.97 -5.72 -20.34
N ASP A 285 0.27 -5.21 -21.37
CA ASP A 285 0.45 -3.85 -21.89
C ASP A 285 -0.42 -2.82 -21.10
N PHE A 286 -1.43 -3.25 -20.34
CA PHE A 286 -2.45 -2.52 -19.56
C PHE A 286 -1.84 -2.06 -18.25
N PHE A 287 -0.97 -2.88 -17.65
CA PHE A 287 -0.06 -2.44 -16.59
C PHE A 287 1.16 -1.65 -17.10
N HIS A 288 1.33 -1.47 -18.42
CA HIS A 288 2.51 -0.85 -19.07
C HIS A 288 3.87 -1.31 -18.51
N LEU A 289 4.01 -2.58 -18.14
CA LEU A 289 5.26 -3.09 -17.57
C LEU A 289 6.31 -3.25 -18.67
N SER A 290 7.55 -2.80 -18.43
CA SER A 290 8.66 -3.01 -19.37
C SER A 290 8.93 -4.51 -19.62
N GLU A 291 9.51 -4.91 -20.75
CA GLU A 291 9.83 -6.33 -21.02
C GLU A 291 10.71 -7.00 -19.96
N ASN A 292 11.58 -6.21 -19.29
CA ASN A 292 12.37 -6.70 -18.16
C ASN A 292 11.51 -6.88 -16.90
N ASN A 293 10.51 -6.03 -16.70
CA ASN A 293 9.53 -6.13 -15.61
C ASN A 293 8.56 -7.30 -15.82
N LYS A 294 8.13 -7.53 -17.07
CA LYS A 294 7.39 -8.74 -17.45
C LYS A 294 8.21 -9.97 -17.08
N ARG A 295 9.50 -10.03 -17.43
CA ARG A 295 10.42 -11.13 -17.04
C ARG A 295 10.60 -11.26 -15.52
N ALA A 296 10.67 -10.17 -14.78
CA ALA A 296 10.80 -10.19 -13.32
C ALA A 296 9.51 -10.71 -12.66
N LEU A 297 8.33 -10.28 -13.12
CA LEU A 297 7.03 -10.81 -12.70
C LEU A 297 6.90 -12.30 -13.04
N LEU A 298 7.40 -12.71 -14.22
CA LEU A 298 7.45 -14.10 -14.67
C LEU A 298 8.48 -14.95 -13.88
N MET A 299 9.53 -14.36 -13.29
CA MET A 299 10.58 -15.07 -12.52
C MET A 299 10.33 -15.08 -11.00
N HIS A 300 9.73 -14.03 -10.45
CA HIS A 300 9.48 -13.87 -9.01
C HIS A 300 8.03 -14.18 -8.62
N GLY A 301 7.07 -14.05 -9.55
CA GLY A 301 5.67 -14.47 -9.41
C GLY A 301 5.46 -15.81 -10.10
N ALA A 302 5.55 -16.88 -9.31
CA ALA A 302 5.29 -18.25 -9.72
C ALA A 302 4.02 -18.38 -10.57
N ILE A 303 4.11 -19.14 -11.67
CA ILE A 303 3.06 -19.82 -12.49
C ILE A 303 1.70 -19.11 -12.63
N PHE A 304 1.02 -18.76 -11.54
CA PHE A 304 -0.22 -18.01 -11.43
C PHE A 304 -0.18 -16.61 -12.06
N ALA A 305 0.85 -15.80 -11.85
CA ALA A 305 0.98 -14.51 -12.56
C ALA A 305 1.13 -14.71 -14.07
N GLN A 306 1.87 -15.74 -14.50
CA GLN A 306 1.98 -16.12 -15.92
C GLN A 306 0.68 -16.69 -16.50
N ARG A 307 -0.25 -17.13 -15.63
CA ARG A 307 -1.47 -17.88 -15.99
C ARG A 307 -2.74 -17.03 -15.91
N ILE A 308 -2.86 -16.09 -14.96
CA ILE A 308 -3.78 -14.95 -15.06
C ILE A 308 -3.56 -14.26 -16.41
N VAL A 309 -2.29 -14.01 -16.76
CA VAL A 309 -1.92 -13.50 -18.08
C VAL A 309 -2.35 -14.43 -19.22
N LYS A 310 -2.33 -15.77 -19.07
CA LYS A 310 -2.72 -16.74 -20.12
C LYS A 310 -4.23 -16.97 -20.26
N GLY A 311 -5.01 -16.97 -19.18
CA GLY A 311 -6.48 -17.03 -19.28
C GLY A 311 -7.08 -15.71 -19.74
N LEU A 312 -6.34 -14.61 -19.61
CA LEU A 312 -6.61 -13.36 -20.31
C LEU A 312 -6.20 -13.41 -21.78
N LEU A 313 -5.24 -14.28 -22.16
CA LEU A 313 -4.80 -14.58 -23.54
C LEU A 313 -5.59 -15.77 -24.17
N ARG A 314 -6.87 -15.94 -23.85
CA ARG A 314 -7.75 -16.95 -24.49
C ARG A 314 -9.16 -16.44 -24.75
#